data_AF-A0A0K3AYL6-F1
#
_entry.id   AF-A0A0K3AYL6-F1
#
_cell.length_a   1.000
_cell.length_b   1.000
_cell.length_c   1.000
_cell.angle_alpha   90.00
_cell.angle_beta   90.00
_cell.angle_gamma   90.00
#
_symmetry.space_group_name_H-M   'P 1'
#
loop_
_entity.id
_entity.type
_entity.pdbx_description
1 polymer ?
#
loop_
_entity_poly.entity_id
_entity_poly.type
_entity_poly.pdbx_seq_one_letter_code
_entity_poly.pdbx_strand_id
1 'polypeptide(L)'
;MVPLAEAWRSGAARWTDEQRKQFANDLNNPQLFAVTATSNRSKGDQDPATWKPPTKAYWCTYAKNYVAVKAAYKLTVDEKERAGLAQMLATC
;
A
#
# COMPACT_ATOMS: atom_id res chain seq x y z
N MET A 1 -1.83 5.09 -1.51
CA MET A 1 -1.12 3.78 -1.57
C MET A 1 -0.65 3.46 -0.14
N VAL A 2 0.38 2.64 0.12
CA VAL A 2 0.72 2.05 1.44
C VAL A 2 0.50 3.06 2.60
N PRO A 3 -0.42 2.80 3.55
CA PRO A 3 -0.72 3.74 4.64
C PRO A 3 0.48 4.05 5.52
N LEU A 4 0.53 5.25 6.08
CA LEU A 4 1.63 5.65 6.98
C LEU A 4 1.77 4.73 8.20
N ALA A 5 0.65 4.37 8.84
CA ALA A 5 0.67 3.47 9.98
C ALA A 5 0.99 2.02 9.59
N GLU A 6 0.64 1.60 8.37
CA GLU A 6 1.11 0.31 7.84
C GLU A 6 2.63 0.37 7.64
N ALA A 7 3.13 1.37 6.91
CA ALA A 7 4.56 1.51 6.61
C ALA A 7 5.39 1.53 7.90
N TRP A 8 4.88 2.16 8.96
CA TRP A 8 5.49 2.14 10.29
C TRP A 8 5.70 0.72 10.80
N ARG A 9 4.66 -0.13 10.76
CA ARG A 9 4.70 -1.53 11.21
C ARG A 9 5.61 -2.40 10.35
N SER A 10 5.77 -2.07 9.07
CA SER A 10 6.58 -2.84 8.10
C SER A 10 8.01 -2.31 7.88
N GLY A 11 8.45 -1.29 8.61
CA GLY A 11 9.87 -0.91 8.66
C GLY A 11 10.16 0.58 8.84
N ALA A 12 9.19 1.45 8.54
CA ALA A 12 9.37 2.91 8.60
C ALA A 12 9.55 3.45 10.02
N ALA A 13 9.27 2.65 11.07
CA ALA A 13 9.58 3.01 12.45
C ALA A 13 11.08 3.27 12.69
N ARG A 14 11.96 2.74 11.84
CA ARG A 14 13.43 2.92 11.91
C ARG A 14 13.93 4.11 11.09
N TRP A 15 13.03 4.78 10.37
CA TRP A 15 13.39 5.87 9.48
C TRP A 15 13.46 7.21 10.23
N THR A 16 14.29 8.10 9.70
CA THR A 16 14.28 9.51 10.11
C THR A 16 12.93 10.15 9.75
N ASP A 17 12.63 11.30 10.37
CA ASP A 17 11.43 12.07 10.01
C ASP A 17 11.45 12.51 8.55
N GLU A 18 12.63 12.84 8.01
CA GLU A 18 12.79 13.24 6.61
C GLU A 18 12.47 12.09 5.64
N GLN A 19 12.93 10.87 5.93
CA GLN A 19 12.57 9.69 5.14
C GLN A 19 11.05 9.41 5.16
N ARG A 20 10.41 9.56 6.33
CA ARG A 20 8.94 9.41 6.45
C ARG A 20 8.20 10.51 5.69
N LYS A 21 8.70 11.75 5.71
CA LYS A 21 8.14 12.86 4.94
C LYS A 21 8.27 12.64 3.44
N GLN A 22 9.43 12.14 2.97
CA GLN A 22 9.63 11.79 1.57
C GLN A 22 8.66 10.70 1.13
N PHE A 23 8.52 9.62 1.91
CA PHE A 23 7.55 8.56 1.64
C PHE A 23 6.10 9.09 1.58
N ALA A 24 5.71 9.97 2.50
CA ALA A 24 4.36 10.53 2.52
C ALA A 24 4.03 11.41 1.30
N ASN A 25 5.06 11.93 0.61
CA ASN A 25 4.93 12.88 -0.49
C ASN A 25 5.54 12.36 -1.81
N ASP A 26 5.75 11.04 -1.93
CA ASP A 26 6.42 10.46 -3.08
C ASP A 26 5.53 10.46 -4.33
N LEU A 27 6.04 11.11 -5.39
CA LEU A 27 5.43 11.17 -6.72
C LEU A 27 6.18 10.34 -7.78
N ASN A 28 7.34 9.77 -7.43
CA ASN A 28 8.17 8.96 -8.33
C ASN A 28 7.72 7.49 -8.34
N ASN A 29 7.22 6.99 -7.20
CA ASN A 29 6.56 5.70 -7.10
C ASN A 29 5.04 5.89 -7.10
N PRO A 30 4.23 4.84 -7.33
CA PRO A 30 2.78 4.97 -7.31
C PRO A 30 2.22 5.16 -5.88
N GLN A 31 2.93 5.83 -4.97
CA GLN A 31 2.54 6.01 -3.56
C GLN A 31 1.30 6.93 -3.40
N LEU A 32 1.09 7.85 -4.33
CA LEU A 32 -0.04 8.78 -4.32
C LEU A 32 -0.90 8.64 -5.58
N PHE A 33 -2.22 8.56 -5.40
CA PHE A 33 -3.19 8.55 -6.51
C PHE A 33 -4.54 9.06 -6.00
N ALA A 34 -5.30 9.72 -6.88
CA ALA A 34 -6.59 10.29 -6.54
C ALA A 34 -7.67 9.20 -6.40
N VAL A 35 -8.46 9.30 -5.33
CA VAL A 35 -9.63 8.44 -5.05
C VAL A 35 -10.75 9.28 -4.45
N THR A 36 -11.95 8.71 -4.40
CA THR A 36 -13.06 9.34 -3.66
C THR A 36 -12.76 9.37 -2.17
N ALA A 37 -13.28 10.38 -1.48
CA ALA A 37 -13.15 10.48 -0.02
C ALA A 37 -13.72 9.24 0.71
N THR A 38 -14.81 8.66 0.19
CA THR A 38 -15.40 7.43 0.73
C THR A 38 -14.47 6.23 0.59
N SER A 39 -13.84 6.03 -0.57
CA SER A 39 -12.86 4.95 -0.74
C SER A 39 -11.66 5.13 0.18
N ASN A 40 -11.16 6.37 0.35
CA ASN A 40 -10.03 6.64 1.24
C ASN A 40 -10.36 6.36 2.71
N ARG A 41 -11.55 6.79 3.18
CA ARG A 41 -12.01 6.51 4.54
C ARG A 41 -12.26 5.03 4.78
N SER A 42 -12.86 4.34 3.81
CA SER A 42 -13.10 2.89 3.90
C SER A 42 -11.79 2.11 3.99
N LYS A 43 -10.74 2.58 3.32
CA LYS A 43 -9.41 1.96 3.36
C LYS A 43 -8.69 2.23 4.69
N GLY A 44 -8.69 3.47 5.19
CA GLY A 44 -7.95 3.84 6.39
C GLY A 44 -6.48 3.41 6.36
N ASP A 45 -6.01 2.83 7.46
CA ASP A 45 -4.66 2.27 7.60
C ASP A 45 -4.57 0.76 7.27
N GLN A 46 -5.62 0.21 6.65
CA GLN A 46 -5.71 -1.21 6.33
C GLN A 46 -4.80 -1.59 5.16
N ASP A 47 -4.31 -2.82 5.26
CA ASP A 47 -3.48 -3.52 4.29
C ASP A 47 -4.34 -4.36 3.31
N PRO A 48 -3.74 -4.93 2.24
CA PRO A 48 -4.42 -5.82 1.30
C PRO A 48 -5.08 -7.08 1.89
N ALA A 49 -4.72 -7.50 3.11
CA ALA A 49 -5.42 -8.58 3.80
C ALA A 49 -6.83 -8.15 4.22
N THR A 50 -6.95 -6.91 4.69
CA THR A 50 -8.18 -6.41 5.34
C THR A 50 -9.04 -5.56 4.40
N TRP A 51 -8.42 -4.83 3.47
CA TRP A 51 -9.13 -3.97 2.53
C TRP A 51 -8.65 -4.18 1.09
N LYS A 52 -9.61 -4.20 0.15
CA LYS A 52 -9.35 -4.26 -1.29
C LYS A 52 -10.21 -3.20 -2.00
N PRO A 53 -9.76 -2.66 -3.14
CA PRO A 53 -10.61 -1.77 -3.94
C PRO A 53 -11.95 -2.45 -4.29
N PRO A 54 -13.09 -1.75 -4.23
CA PRO A 54 -14.39 -2.35 -4.55
C PRO A 54 -14.48 -2.80 -6.01
N THR A 55 -13.76 -2.13 -6.90
CA THR A 55 -13.67 -2.51 -8.32
C THR A 55 -12.67 -3.65 -8.50
N LYS A 56 -13.18 -4.89 -8.64
CA LYS A 56 -12.34 -6.09 -8.81
C LYS A 56 -11.39 -6.02 -10.02
N ALA A 57 -11.82 -5.40 -11.12
CA ALA A 57 -10.97 -5.19 -12.30
C ALA A 57 -9.70 -4.35 -12.01
N TYR A 58 -9.67 -3.59 -10.91
CA TYR A 58 -8.51 -2.80 -10.49
C TYR A 58 -7.56 -3.55 -9.55
N TRP A 59 -7.88 -4.78 -9.14
CA TRP A 59 -7.10 -5.52 -8.13
C TRP A 59 -5.66 -5.80 -8.58
N CYS A 60 -5.47 -6.30 -9.80
CA CYS A 60 -4.15 -6.57 -10.36
C CYS A 60 -3.26 -5.31 -10.32
N THR A 61 -3.78 -4.17 -10.82
CA THR A 61 -3.06 -2.88 -10.84
C THR A 61 -2.73 -2.41 -9.43
N TYR A 62 -3.71 -2.43 -8.52
CA TYR A 62 -3.50 -2.02 -7.14
C TYR A 62 -2.42 -2.86 -6.45
N ALA A 63 -2.47 -4.19 -6.59
CA ALA A 63 -1.50 -5.09 -5.96
C ALA A 63 -0.09 -4.90 -6.53
N LYS A 64 0.05 -4.74 -7.85
CA LYS A 64 1.34 -4.42 -8.48
C LYS A 64 1.93 -3.12 -7.94
N ASN A 65 1.12 -2.06 -7.86
CA ASN A 65 1.58 -0.77 -7.33
C ASN A 65 1.95 -0.84 -5.85
N TYR A 66 1.17 -1.57 -5.05
CA TYR A 66 1.44 -1.76 -3.64
C TYR A 66 2.77 -2.50 -3.40
N VAL A 67 3.01 -3.58 -4.14
CA VAL A 67 4.29 -4.31 -4.13
C VAL A 67 5.45 -3.42 -4.58
N ALA A 68 5.25 -2.62 -5.63
CA ALA A 68 6.28 -1.71 -6.13
C ALA A 68 6.71 -0.68 -5.07
N VAL A 69 5.76 -0.08 -4.34
CA VAL A 69 6.08 0.82 -3.23
C VAL A 69 6.81 0.09 -2.11
N LYS A 70 6.29 -1.06 -1.65
CA LYS A 70 6.94 -1.82 -0.57
C LYS A 70 8.39 -2.18 -0.94
N ALA A 71 8.62 -2.56 -2.19
CA ALA A 71 9.96 -2.86 -2.72
C ALA A 71 10.86 -1.63 -2.77
N ALA A 72 10.37 -0.51 -3.32
CA ALA A 72 11.14 0.73 -3.43
C ALA A 72 11.62 1.26 -2.07
N TYR A 73 10.79 1.11 -1.04
CA TYR A 73 11.07 1.56 0.32
C TYR A 73 11.62 0.48 1.24
N LYS A 74 11.85 -0.75 0.74
CA LYS A 74 12.33 -1.89 1.54
C LYS A 74 11.46 -2.18 2.77
N LEU A 75 10.15 -2.03 2.62
CA LEU A 75 9.16 -2.38 3.64
C LEU A 75 8.85 -3.87 3.56
N THR A 76 8.64 -4.50 4.72
CA THR A 76 8.28 -5.92 4.80
C THR A 76 6.82 -6.15 4.42
N VAL A 77 6.51 -7.41 4.11
CA VAL A 77 5.16 -7.90 3.86
C VAL A 77 4.91 -9.08 4.80
N ASP A 78 3.87 -9.00 5.62
CA ASP A 78 3.50 -10.10 6.49
C ASP A 78 2.74 -11.20 5.75
N GLU A 79 2.48 -12.33 6.40
CA GLU A 79 1.85 -13.48 5.76
C GLU A 79 0.41 -13.23 5.30
N LYS A 80 -0.38 -12.48 6.08
CA LYS A 80 -1.77 -12.17 5.72
C LYS A 80 -1.80 -11.17 4.58
N GLU A 81 -0.93 -10.16 4.64
CA GLU A 81 -0.75 -9.18 3.58
C GLU A 81 -0.32 -9.86 2.27
N ARG A 82 0.64 -10.80 2.34
CA ARG A 82 1.09 -11.62 1.19
C ARG A 82 -0.07 -12.41 0.58
N ALA A 83 -0.89 -13.06 1.40
CA ALA A 83 -2.05 -13.81 0.92
C ALA A 83 -3.08 -12.89 0.23
N GLY A 84 -3.35 -11.72 0.81
CA GLY A 84 -4.21 -10.70 0.21
C GLY A 84 -3.70 -10.20 -1.14
N LEU A 85 -2.40 -9.91 -1.23
CA LEU A 85 -1.74 -9.51 -2.48
C LEU A 85 -1.78 -10.63 -3.53
N ALA A 86 -1.49 -11.88 -3.16
CA ALA A 86 -1.53 -13.03 -4.06
C ALA A 86 -2.94 -13.23 -4.66
N GLN A 87 -3.99 -13.10 -3.83
CA GLN A 87 -5.38 -13.16 -4.30
C GLN A 87 -5.68 -12.08 -5.35
N MET A 88 -5.17 -10.87 -5.16
CA MET A 88 -5.37 -9.75 -6.09
C MET A 88 -4.55 -9.90 -7.37
N LEU A 89 -3.33 -10.44 -7.27
CA LEU A 89 -2.47 -10.71 -8.42
C LEU A 89 -3.00 -11.86 -9.29
N ALA A 90 -3.77 -12.79 -8.73
CA ALA A 90 -4.44 -13.85 -9.48
C ALA A 90 -5.61 -13.35 -10.36
N THR A 91 -5.92 -12.05 -10.34
CA THR A 91 -6.87 -11.42 -11.27
C THR A 91 -6.16 -10.69 -12.42
N CYS A 92 -4.84 -10.81 -12.51
CA CYS A 92 -4.11 -10.61 -13.75
C CYS A 92 -4.32 -11.87 -14.62
#